data_AF-A0A962UMP0-F1
#
_entry.id   AF-A0A962UMP0-F1
#
_cell.length_a   1.000
_cell.length_b   1.000
_cell.length_c   1.000
_cell.angle_alpha   90.00
_cell.angle_beta   90.00
_cell.angle_gamma   90.00
#
_symmetry.space_group_name_H-M   'P 1'
#
loop_
_entity.id
_entity.type
_entity.pdbx_description
1 polymer ?
#
loop_
_entity_poly.entity_id
_entity_poly.type
_entity_poly.pdbx_seq_one_letter_code
_entity_poly.pdbx_strand_id
1 'polypeptide(L)'
;MGVWASYSLSDLVLFSPQAYVRLHELHNAAIWPLQLPALAIAVGLLLLTRGPWTAAWRVLMPLAALWGVVAWWFFIGRYAQINPVAVWFGAGFALQALLLM
;
A
#
# COMPACT_ATOMS: atom_id res chain seq x y z
N MET A 1 -1.52 -14.68 -38.13
CA MET A 1 -2.33 -13.85 -37.22
C MET A 1 -2.91 -14.77 -36.15
N GLY A 2 -2.40 -14.76 -34.91
CA GLY A 2 -2.85 -15.72 -33.87
C GLY A 2 -2.02 -15.75 -32.58
N VAL A 3 -0.78 -15.26 -32.62
CA VAL A 3 0.13 -15.21 -31.44
C VAL A 3 -0.29 -14.20 -30.36
N TRP A 4 -1.08 -13.20 -30.69
CA TRP A 4 -1.51 -12.19 -29.70
C TRP A 4 -2.59 -12.72 -28.74
N ALA A 5 -3.42 -13.67 -29.19
CA ALA A 5 -4.49 -14.25 -28.38
C ALA A 5 -4.01 -15.35 -27.41
N SER A 6 -2.75 -15.81 -27.55
CA SER A 6 -2.14 -16.78 -26.63
C SER A 6 -1.47 -16.14 -25.42
N TYR A 7 -1.31 -14.81 -25.39
CA TYR A 7 -0.78 -14.12 -24.21
C TYR A 7 -1.83 -14.06 -23.10
N SER A 8 -1.40 -14.39 -21.90
CA SER A 8 -2.11 -14.17 -20.65
C SER A 8 -1.67 -12.86 -19.99
N LEU A 9 -2.47 -12.32 -19.06
CA LEU A 9 -2.08 -11.15 -18.28
C LEU A 9 -0.76 -11.36 -17.51
N SER A 10 -0.48 -12.60 -17.10
CA SER A 10 0.78 -12.95 -16.42
C SER A 10 2.01 -12.80 -17.31
N ASP A 11 1.87 -12.95 -18.63
CA ASP A 11 2.99 -12.80 -19.56
C ASP A 11 3.42 -11.33 -19.73
N LEU A 12 2.58 -10.39 -19.28
CA LEU A 12 2.84 -8.96 -19.30
C LEU A 12 3.52 -8.46 -18.01
N VAL A 13 3.68 -9.33 -17.00
CA VAL A 13 4.31 -8.99 -15.72
C VAL A 13 5.82 -9.15 -15.85
N LEU A 14 6.55 -8.06 -15.58
CA LEU A 14 8.01 -7.98 -15.75
C LEU A 14 8.82 -8.70 -14.66
N PHE A 15 8.17 -9.42 -13.75
CA PHE A 15 8.81 -10.07 -12.60
C PHE A 15 8.14 -11.41 -12.27
N SER A 16 8.90 -12.34 -11.70
CA SER A 16 8.36 -13.62 -11.25
C SER A 16 7.60 -13.49 -9.92
N PRO A 17 6.62 -14.37 -9.63
CA PRO A 17 5.95 -14.40 -8.32
C PRO A 17 6.91 -14.48 -7.13
N GLN A 18 8.04 -15.16 -7.31
CA GLN A 18 9.09 -15.28 -6.27
C GLN A 18 9.76 -13.95 -6.00
N ALA A 19 10.06 -13.16 -7.05
CA ALA A 19 10.63 -11.82 -6.89
C ALA A 19 9.69 -10.88 -6.12
N TYR A 20 8.38 -10.99 -6.35
CA TYR A 20 7.37 -10.24 -5.61
C TYR A 20 7.36 -10.58 -4.12
N VAL A 21 7.28 -11.87 -3.77
CA VAL A 21 7.31 -12.32 -2.37
C VAL A 21 8.62 -11.87 -1.71
N ARG A 22 9.75 -12.02 -2.40
CA ARG A 22 11.05 -11.64 -1.89
C ARG A 22 11.17 -10.14 -1.62
N LEU A 23 10.59 -9.29 -2.48
CA LEU A 23 10.54 -7.84 -2.25
C LEU A 23 9.82 -7.52 -0.94
N HIS A 24 8.66 -8.15 -0.70
CA HIS A 24 7.88 -7.95 0.53
C HIS A 24 8.62 -8.44 1.78
N GLU A 25 9.26 -9.61 1.72
CA GLU A 25 10.08 -10.13 2.83
C GLU A 25 11.20 -9.16 3.20
N LEU A 26 11.98 -8.73 2.21
CA LEU A 26 13.11 -7.82 2.42
C LEU A 26 12.64 -6.45 2.91
N HIS A 27 11.54 -5.94 2.38
CA HIS A 27 10.96 -4.68 2.85
C HIS A 27 10.52 -4.79 4.31
N ASN A 28 9.78 -5.84 4.67
CA ASN A 28 9.33 -6.04 6.05
C ASN A 28 10.51 -6.23 7.02
N ALA A 29 11.53 -6.99 6.62
CA ALA A 29 12.74 -7.15 7.43
C ALA A 29 13.47 -5.82 7.64
N ALA A 30 13.55 -4.98 6.60
CA ALA A 30 14.23 -3.68 6.67
C ALA A 30 13.52 -2.66 7.56
N ILE A 31 12.21 -2.77 7.73
CA ILE A 31 11.42 -1.84 8.56
C ILE A 31 11.20 -2.37 9.98
N TRP A 32 11.67 -3.58 10.29
CA TRP A 32 11.62 -4.08 11.67
C TRP A 32 12.36 -3.12 12.61
N PRO A 33 11.77 -2.72 13.75
CA PRO A 33 10.57 -3.26 14.41
C PRO A 33 9.28 -2.44 14.24
N LEU A 34 9.17 -1.58 13.22
CA LEU A 34 8.04 -0.66 13.03
C LEU A 34 6.67 -1.35 12.92
N GLN A 35 6.62 -2.66 12.69
CA GLN A 35 5.38 -3.45 12.73
C GLN A 35 4.71 -3.42 14.11
N LEU A 36 5.48 -3.37 15.19
CA LEU A 36 4.94 -3.29 16.55
C LEU A 36 4.16 -1.99 16.80
N PRO A 37 4.74 -0.78 16.58
CA PRO A 37 3.97 0.45 16.70
C PRO A 37 2.86 0.54 15.63
N ALA A 38 3.07 0.02 14.42
CA ALA A 38 2.00 -0.01 13.41
C ALA A 38 0.79 -0.84 13.88
N LEU A 39 1.03 -1.99 14.52
CA LEU A 39 -0.03 -2.81 15.12
C LEU A 39 -0.73 -2.06 16.27
N ALA A 40 0.02 -1.38 17.13
CA ALA A 40 -0.55 -0.58 18.21
C ALA A 40 -1.43 0.55 17.66
N ILE A 41 -1.00 1.23 16.59
CA ILE A 41 -1.79 2.25 15.88
C ILE A 41 -3.07 1.63 15.31
N ALA A 42 -2.97 0.47 14.63
CA ALA A 42 -4.14 -0.20 14.06
C ALA A 42 -5.18 -0.55 15.13
N VAL A 43 -4.76 -1.10 16.27
CA VAL A 43 -5.63 -1.39 17.41
C VAL A 43 -6.23 -0.09 17.96
N GLY A 44 -5.42 0.97 18.13
CA GLY A 44 -5.89 2.27 18.57
C GLY A 44 -6.98 2.86 17.67
N LEU A 45 -6.80 2.80 16.36
CA LEU A 45 -7.79 3.26 15.38
C LEU A 45 -9.10 2.46 15.50
N LEU A 46 -9.04 1.13 15.64
CA LEU A 46 -10.22 0.28 15.85
C LEU A 46 -10.98 0.57 17.15
N LEU A 47 -10.29 1.04 18.19
CA LEU A 47 -10.94 1.47 19.43
C LEU A 47 -11.63 2.81 19.25
N LEU A 48 -11.00 3.74 18.52
CA LEU A 48 -11.54 5.07 18.26
C LEU A 48 -12.82 5.05 17.40
N THR A 49 -13.04 4.03 16.56
CA THR A 49 -14.30 3.91 15.79
C THR A 49 -15.54 3.67 16.64
N ARG A 50 -15.39 3.32 17.93
CA ARG A 50 -16.51 3.19 18.88
C ARG A 50 -16.98 4.53 19.44
N GLY A 51 -16.26 5.62 19.17
CA GLY A 51 -16.60 6.97 19.61
C GLY A 51 -17.76 7.59 18.81
N PRO A 52 -18.23 8.79 19.21
CA PRO A 52 -19.24 9.52 18.47
C PRO A 52 -18.71 9.95 17.10
N TRP A 53 -19.60 10.01 16.11
CA TRP A 53 -19.27 10.41 14.73
C TRP A 53 -18.61 11.79 14.64
N THR A 54 -18.91 12.71 15.57
CA THR A 54 -18.29 14.04 15.66
C THR A 54 -16.77 13.99 15.88
N ALA A 55 -16.23 12.84 16.31
CA ALA A 55 -14.81 12.61 16.50
C ALA A 55 -14.18 11.74 15.39
N ALA A 56 -14.86 11.51 14.26
CA ALA A 56 -14.38 10.66 13.17
C ALA A 56 -13.00 11.08 12.63
N TRP A 57 -12.70 12.38 12.64
CA TRP A 57 -11.39 12.93 12.24
C TRP A 57 -10.22 12.29 13.00
N ARG A 58 -10.42 11.81 14.24
CA ARG A 58 -9.39 11.11 15.03
C ARG A 58 -8.97 9.78 14.43
N VAL A 59 -9.83 9.18 13.59
CA VAL A 59 -9.53 7.96 12.84
C VAL A 59 -9.10 8.32 11.42
N LEU A 60 -9.83 9.23 10.77
CA LEU A 60 -9.61 9.56 9.37
C LEU A 60 -8.24 10.21 9.12
N MET A 61 -7.80 11.14 9.98
CA MET A 61 -6.51 11.84 9.83
C MET A 61 -5.29 10.90 9.91
N PRO A 62 -5.15 10.05 10.95
CA PRO A 62 -4.06 9.09 10.96
C PRO A 62 -4.13 8.09 9.82
N LEU A 63 -5.34 7.67 9.42
CA LEU A 63 -5.53 6.75 8.31
C LEU A 63 -5.12 7.38 6.97
N ALA A 64 -5.44 8.66 6.75
CA ALA A 64 -4.98 9.44 5.61
C ALA A 64 -3.44 9.48 5.57
N ALA A 65 -2.79 9.78 6.70
CA ALA A 65 -1.33 9.79 6.80
C ALA A 65 -0.72 8.42 6.48
N LEU A 66 -1.30 7.33 6.99
CA LEU A 66 -0.85 5.96 6.70
C LEU A 66 -0.94 5.63 5.21
N TRP A 67 -2.05 5.99 4.54
CA TRP A 67 -2.17 5.78 3.10
C TRP A 67 -1.19 6.63 2.28
N GLY A 68 -0.94 7.87 2.71
CA GLY A 68 0.09 8.71 2.11
C GLY A 68 1.49 8.09 2.21
N VAL A 69 1.84 7.53 3.38
CA VAL A 69 3.11 6.82 3.57
C VAL A 69 3.19 5.58 2.68
N VAL A 70 2.12 4.78 2.58
CA VAL A 70 2.08 3.59 1.71
C VAL A 70 2.23 3.98 0.23
N ALA A 71 1.53 5.02 -0.22
CA ALA A 71 1.63 5.55 -1.57
C ALA A 71 3.08 5.96 -1.90
N TRP A 72 3.67 6.80 -1.05
CA TRP A 72 4.99 7.36 -1.28
C TRP A 72 6.11 6.34 -1.13
N TRP A 73 6.19 5.67 0.02
CA TRP A 73 7.37 4.88 0.37
C TRP A 73 7.36 3.51 -0.31
N PHE A 74 6.20 2.85 -0.36
CA PHE A 74 6.10 1.52 -0.93
C PHE A 74 5.81 1.55 -2.42
N PHE A 75 4.69 2.14 -2.86
CA PHE A 75 4.29 2.08 -4.28
C PHE A 75 5.23 2.88 -5.18
N ILE A 76 5.50 4.14 -4.85
CA ILE A 76 6.38 4.99 -5.65
C ILE A 76 7.85 4.68 -5.39
N GLY A 77 8.27 4.63 -4.11
CA GLY A 77 9.68 4.47 -3.75
C GLY A 77 10.27 3.09 -4.02
N ARG A 78 9.45 2.02 -3.99
CA ARG A 78 9.93 0.63 -4.06
C ARG A 78 9.33 -0.14 -5.24
N TYR A 79 8.00 -0.18 -5.35
CA TYR A 79 7.32 -1.10 -6.25
C TYR A 79 7.35 -0.63 -7.71
N ALA A 80 7.31 0.69 -7.94
CA ALA A 80 7.45 1.29 -9.27
C ALA A 80 8.76 0.92 -10.00
N GLN A 81 9.80 0.54 -9.26
CA GLN A 81 11.08 0.13 -9.84
C GLN A 81 11.00 -1.19 -10.60
N ILE A 82 10.11 -2.11 -10.19
CA ILE A 82 9.93 -3.42 -10.84
C ILE A 82 8.59 -3.54 -11.57
N ASN A 83 7.64 -2.66 -11.26
CA ASN A 83 6.31 -2.64 -11.83
C ASN A 83 5.87 -1.20 -12.11
N PRO A 84 5.98 -0.70 -13.35
CA PRO A 84 5.55 0.66 -13.69
C PRO A 84 4.07 0.94 -13.37
N VAL A 85 3.21 -0.09 -13.37
CA VAL A 85 1.79 0.04 -13.00
C VAL A 85 1.63 0.48 -11.53
N ALA A 86 2.63 0.25 -10.68
CA ALA A 86 2.63 0.69 -9.29
C ALA A 86 2.51 2.20 -9.11
N VAL A 87 2.85 3.01 -10.13
CA VAL A 87 2.60 4.45 -10.10
C VAL A 87 1.10 4.75 -10.00
N TRP A 88 0.26 4.00 -10.74
CA TRP A 88 -1.19 4.15 -10.68
C TRP A 88 -1.77 3.69 -9.34
N PHE A 89 -1.23 2.61 -8.76
CA PHE A 89 -1.59 2.21 -7.39
C PHE A 89 -1.22 3.31 -6.39
N GLY A 90 0.01 3.85 -6.48
CA GLY A 90 0.46 4.96 -5.64
C GLY A 90 -0.45 6.19 -5.76
N ALA A 91 -0.84 6.57 -6.98
CA ALA A 91 -1.79 7.65 -7.21
C ALA A 91 -3.17 7.37 -6.58
N GLY A 92 -3.67 6.14 -6.67
CA GLY A 92 -4.90 5.72 -6.00
C GLY A 92 -4.84 5.85 -4.47
N PHE A 93 -3.75 5.39 -3.85
CA PHE A 93 -3.54 5.54 -2.40
C PHE A 93 -3.35 7.00 -1.98
N ALA A 94 -2.67 7.81 -2.80
CA ALA A 94 -2.53 9.24 -2.55
C ALA A 94 -3.89 9.96 -2.64
N LEU A 95 -4.72 9.63 -3.63
CA LEU A 95 -6.09 10.13 -3.73
C LEU A 95 -6.92 9.71 -2.53
N GLN A 96 -6.83 8.44 -2.10
CA GLN A 96 -7.52 7.96 -0.91
C GLN A 96 -7.08 8.72 0.35
N ALA A 97 -5.78 9.02 0.49
CA ALA A 97 -5.29 9.84 1.59
C ALA A 97 -5.95 11.23 1.57
N LEU A 98 -6.00 11.90 0.41
CA LEU A 98 -6.63 13.20 0.25
C LEU A 98 -8.14 13.18 0.55
N LEU A 99 -8.84 12.12 0.17
CA LEU A 99 -10.28 11.97 0.42
C LEU A 99 -10.62 11.70 1.89
N LEU A 100 -9.66 11.23 2.68
CA LEU A 100 -9.81 11.00 4.11
C LEU A 100 -9.40 12.22 4.96
N MET A 101 -8.79 13.24 4.35
CA MET A 101 -8.49 14.51 5.01
C MET A 101 -9.74 15.38 5.19
#